data_AF-A0A392R385-F1
#
_entry.id   AF-A0A392R385-F1
#
_cell.length_a   1.000
_cell.length_b   1.000
_cell.length_c   1.000
_cell.angle_alpha   90.00
_cell.angle_beta   90.00
_cell.angle_gamma   90.00
#
_symmetry.space_group_name_H-M   'P 1'
#
loop_
_entity.id
_entity.type
_entity.pdbx_description
1 polymer ?
#
loop_
_entity_poly.entity_id
_entity_poly.type
_entity_poly.pdbx_seq_one_letter_code
_entity_poly.pdbx_strand_id
1 'polypeptide(L)' 'MGRIIGNCHGILLLFQSPKRTFVVNPILKCWLRVPPLSISKEQIDLENRFTIVRVPHTAEFKLFFIDILEVLGAF' A
#
# COMPACT_ATOMS: atom_id res chain seq x y z
N MET A 1 12.34 11.17 -0.47
CA MET A 1 11.88 10.60 -1.76
C MET A 1 10.97 9.42 -1.47
N GLY A 2 9.89 9.21 -2.21
CA GLY A 2 9.00 8.04 -2.03
C GLY A 2 9.53 6.81 -2.78
N ARG A 3 9.15 5.60 -2.35
CA ARG A 3 9.48 4.32 -2.99
C ARG A 3 8.24 3.71 -3.67
N ILE A 4 8.43 3.06 -4.82
CA ILE A 4 7.39 2.21 -5.42
C ILE A 4 7.44 0.87 -4.69
N ILE A 5 6.29 0.43 -4.17
CA ILE A 5 6.17 -0.80 -3.38
C ILE A 5 5.29 -1.86 -4.03
N GLY A 6 4.61 -1.53 -5.14
CA GLY A 6 3.80 -2.47 -5.87
C GLY A 6 3.36 -1.92 -7.23
N ASN A 7 2.96 -2.82 -8.12
CA ASN A 7 2.35 -2.48 -9.39
C ASN A 7 1.21 -3.45 -9.73
N CYS A 8 0.26 -3.01 -10.55
CA CYS A 8 -0.77 -3.85 -11.14
C CYS A 8 -1.24 -3.22 -12.46
N HIS A 9 -0.93 -3.84 -13.60
CA HIS A 9 -1.40 -3.40 -14.92
C HIS A 9 -1.17 -1.91 -15.22
N GLY A 10 0.00 -1.39 -14.88
CA GLY A 10 0.34 0.03 -15.08
C GLY A 10 -0.16 0.97 -13.98
N ILE A 11 -0.88 0.48 -12.98
CA ILE A 11 -1.14 1.21 -11.73
C ILE A 11 0.02 0.95 -10.77
N LEU A 12 0.58 1.99 -10.18
CA LEU A 12 1.72 1.96 -9.27
C LEU A 12 1.25 2.29 -7.84
N LEU A 13 1.80 1.59 -6.86
CA LEU A 13 1.62 1.90 -5.45
C LEU A 13 2.89 2.57 -4.93
N LEU A 14 2.76 3.82 -4.51
CA LEU A 14 3.87 4.68 -4.08
C LEU A 14 3.75 4.97 -2.59
N PHE A 15 4.81 4.64 -1.85
CA PHE A 15 4.89 4.78 -0.42
C PHE A 15 5.95 5.83 -0.05
N GLN A 16 5.55 6.85 0.70
CA GLN A 16 6.48 7.84 1.25
C GLN A 16 6.55 7.73 2.78
N SER A 17 5.41 7.51 3.43
CA SER A 17 5.30 7.26 4.86
C SER A 17 3.94 6.61 5.15
N PRO A 18 3.68 6.08 6.36
CA PRO A 18 2.40 5.48 6.71
C PRO A 18 1.18 6.40 6.49
N LYS A 19 1.38 7.72 6.53
CA LYS A 19 0.35 8.73 6.28
C LYS A 19 0.31 9.27 4.84
N ARG A 20 1.26 8.85 4.00
CA ARG A 20 1.50 9.35 2.64
C ARG A 20 1.77 8.16 1.70
N THR A 21 0.70 7.39 1.47
CA THR A 21 0.65 6.32 0.47
C THR A 21 -0.29 6.73 -0.65
N PHE A 22 0.10 6.45 -1.89
CA PHE A 22 -0.61 6.87 -3.09
C PHE A 22 -0.73 5.72 -4.09
N VAL A 23 -1.89 5.61 -4.72
CA VAL A 23 -2.09 4.80 -5.92
C VAL A 23 -1.99 5.74 -7.12
N VAL A 24 -1.14 5.43 -8.08
CA VAL A 24 -0.82 6.28 -9.22
C VAL A 24 -1.08 5.54 -10.51
N ASN A 25 -1.77 6.15 -11.45
CA ASN A 25 -1.90 5.65 -12.82
C ASN A 25 -1.21 6.63 -13.78
N PRO A 26 0.01 6.32 -14.25
CA PRO A 26 0.75 7.18 -15.17
C PRO A 26 0.08 7.34 -16.54
N ILE A 27 -0.67 6.33 -16.99
CA ILE A 27 -1.36 6.33 -18.29
C ILE A 27 -2.48 7.38 -18.27
N LEU A 28 -3.27 7.37 -17.20
CA LEU A 28 -4.36 8.33 -16.99
C LEU A 28 -3.90 9.64 -16.33
N LYS A 29 -2.61 9.75 -15.97
CA LYS A 29 -2.02 10.88 -15.23
C LYS A 29 -2.80 11.24 -13.96
N CYS A 30 -3.34 10.23 -13.28
CA CYS A 30 -4.14 10.41 -12.07
C CYS A 30 -3.51 9.71 -10.86
N TRP A 31 -3.87 10.18 -9.68
CA TRP A 31 -3.38 9.64 -8.42
C TRP A 31 -4.44 9.76 -7.34
N LEU A 32 -4.47 8.79 -6.44
CA LEU A 32 -5.40 8.69 -5.33
C LEU A 32 -4.60 8.50 -4.05
N ARG A 33 -4.87 9.33 -3.05
CA ARG A 33 -4.27 9.19 -1.72
C ARG A 33 -5.00 8.09 -0.96
N VAL A 34 -4.25 7.10 -0.49
CA VAL A 34 -4.77 6.09 0.41
C VAL A 34 -4.98 6.74 1.78
N PRO A 35 -6.14 6.53 2.44
CA PRO A 35 -6.37 7.03 3.79
C PRO A 35 -5.25 6.59 4.74
N PRO A 36 -4.81 7.48 5.64
CA PRO A 36 -3.82 7.10 6.65
C PRO A 36 -4.40 5.99 7.51
N LEU A 37 -3.70 4.86 7.57
CA LEU A 37 -4.08 3.78 8.46
C LEU A 37 -3.68 4.16 9.89
N SER A 38 -4.53 3.81 10.85
CA SER A 38 -4.30 3.97 12.29
C SER A 38 -3.29 2.94 12.82
N ILE A 39 -2.14 2.80 12.16
CA ILE A 39 -1.10 1.83 12.51
C ILE A 39 -0.33 2.39 13.71
N SER A 40 -0.20 1.60 14.78
CA SER A 40 0.56 1.97 15.98
C SER A 40 2.05 2.14 15.61
N LYS A 41 2.78 3.01 16.32
CA LYS A 41 4.20 3.27 16.02
C LYS A 41 5.11 2.03 16.12
N GLU A 42 4.67 0.99 16.80
CA GLU A 42 5.41 -0.27 16.95
C GLU A 42 5.25 -1.20 15.73
N GLN A 43 4.15 -1.06 14.98
CA GLN A 43 3.91 -1.76 13.71
C GLN A 43 4.68 -1.14 12.52
N ILE A 44 5.58 -0.19 12.74
CA ILE A 44 6.32 0.48 11.66
C ILE A 44 7.28 -0.47 10.93
N ASP A 45 7.66 -1.59 11.57
CA ASP A 45 8.42 -2.68 10.94
C ASP A 45 7.55 -3.67 10.13
N LEU A 46 6.26 -3.34 9.91
CA LEU A 46 5.46 -3.84 8.79
C LEU A 46 6.07 -3.33 7.47
N GLU A 47 7.26 -3.79 7.12
CA GLU A 47 7.84 -3.51 5.82
C GLU A 47 6.93 -4.10 4.71
N ASN A 48 6.04 -3.24 4.21
CA ASN A 48 5.61 -3.16 2.82
C ASN A 48 4.73 -4.27 2.25
N ARG A 49 4.00 -5.05 3.04
CA ARG A 49 3.09 -6.05 2.48
C ARG A 49 1.74 -5.45 2.07
N PHE A 50 1.78 -4.51 1.14
CA PHE A 50 0.60 -4.04 0.42
C PHE A 50 0.49 -4.82 -0.89
N THR A 51 -0.70 -5.31 -1.20
CA THR A 51 -0.96 -5.91 -2.51
C THR A 51 -2.06 -5.13 -3.22
N ILE A 52 -1.80 -4.72 -4.45
CA ILE A 52 -2.80 -4.12 -5.32
C ILE A 52 -3.26 -5.16 -6.35
N VAL A 53 -4.57 -5.34 -6.46
CA VAL A 53 -5.18 -6.29 -7.41
C VAL A 53 -6.25 -5.57 -8.21
N ARG A 54 -6.29 -5.84 -9.52
CA ARG A 54 -7.35 -5.36 -10.39
C ARG A 54 -8.58 -6.24 -10.24
N VAL A 55 -9.77 -5.64 -10.14
CA VAL A 55 -11.02 -6.39 -10.17
C VAL A 55 -11.30 -6.79 -11.63
N PRO A 56 -11.44 -8.08 -11.95
CA PRO A 56 -11.70 -8.52 -13.32
C PRO A 56 -12.99 -7.89 -13.87
N HIS A 57 -12.98 -7.53 -15.15
CA HIS A 57 -14.12 -6.95 -15.87
C HIS A 57 -14.64 -5.60 -15.33
N THR A 58 -13.90 -4.92 -14.44
CA THR A 58 -14.25 -3.56 -13.97
C THR A 58 -13.08 -2.59 -14.10
N ALA A 59 -13.37 -1.30 -13.84
CA ALA A 59 -12.38 -0.24 -13.73
C ALA A 59 -11.82 -0.10 -12.30
N GLU A 60 -12.15 -1.03 -11.41
CA GLU A 60 -11.82 -0.96 -9.98
C GLU A 60 -10.51 -1.68 -9.67
N PHE A 61 -9.88 -1.24 -8.58
CA PHE A 61 -8.76 -1.94 -7.96
C PHE A 61 -9.04 -2.10 -6.47
N LYS A 62 -8.51 -3.17 -5.90
CA LYS A 62 -8.53 -3.44 -4.46
C LYS A 62 -7.11 -3.34 -3.91
N LEU A 63 -6.99 -2.69 -2.77
CA LEU A 63 -5.75 -2.59 -2.00
C LEU A 63 -5.90 -3.45 -0.75
N PHE A 64 -5.02 -4.42 -0.58
CA PHE A 64 -4.97 -5.30 0.57
C PHE A 64 -3.81 -4.90 1.48
N PHE A 65 -4.11 -4.82 2.77
CA PHE A 65 -3.16 -4.55 3.84
C PHE A 65 -2.92 -5.86 4.58
N ILE A 66 -1.66 -6.31 4.64
CA ILE A 66 -1.29 -7.49 5.43
C ILE A 66 -0.68 -7.00 6.74
N ASP A 67 -1.41 -7.14 7.84
CA ASP A 67 -0.86 -6.97 9.18
C ASP A 67 -0.14 -8.25 9.59
N ILE A 68 1.19 -8.18 9.73
CA ILE A 68 1.97 -9.19 10.41
C ILE A 68 2.10 -8.75 11.87
N LEU A 69 1.50 -9.50 12.77
CA LEU A 69 1.78 -9.38 14.19
C LEU A 69 3.07 -10.16 14.47
N GLU A 70 4.21 -9.48 14.60
CA GLU A 70 5.38 -10.12 15.18
C GLU A 70 5.11 -10.37 16.67
N VAL A 71 4.87 -11.64 17.01
CA VAL A 71 4.84 -12.07 18.40
C VAL A 71 6.30 -12.20 18.84
N LEU A 72 6.83 -11.13 19.44
CA LEU A 72 8.11 -11.21 20.16
C LEU A 72 7.90 -12.13 21.37
N GLY A 73 8.35 -13.39 21.25
CA GLY A 73 8.32 -14.34 22.35
C GLY A 73 9.12 -13.81 23.52
N ALA A 74 8.48 -13.66 24.67
CA ALA A 74 9.17 -13.44 25.93
C ALA A 74 9.88 -14.76 26.30
N PHE A 75 11.20 -14.79 26.16
CA PHE A 75 12.07 -15.81 26.76
C PHE A 75 12.64 -15.28 28.07
#